data_AF-A0A495ZTM0-F1
#
_entry.id   AF-A0A495ZTM0-F1
#
_cell.length_a   1.000
_cell.length_b   1.000
_cell.length_c   1.000
_cell.angle_alpha   90.00
_cell.angle_beta   90.00
_cell.angle_gamma   90.00
#
_symmetry.space_group_name_H-M   'P 1'
#
loop_
_entity.id
_entity.type
_entity.pdbx_description
1 polymer ?
#
loop_
_entity_poly.entity_id
_entity_poly.type
_entity_poly.pdbx_seq_one_letter_code
_entity_poly.pdbx_strand_id
1 'polypeptide(L)'
;MPHPNDPPPAVEADTFDRFQAPVLLVTYEGNKKVNITGIEKFDLLTSAGTIPKINIVFSLLADAADKLGAALYMNREIEELELRTHRDPKKRKKVRGVRPMRKIAGKKVKVTMRNGHVLYGTPMEYNQFNFTMQVREQLVLVYRHAVYAVEIVEES
;
A
#
# COMPACT_ATOMS: atom_id res chain seq x y z
N MET A 1 9.55 -20.31 -27.99
CA MET A 1 9.56 -20.72 -26.57
C MET A 1 10.51 -19.77 -25.83
N PRO A 2 10.11 -19.11 -24.74
CA PRO A 2 11.00 -18.19 -24.02
C PRO A 2 12.02 -18.96 -23.16
N HIS A 3 13.22 -18.41 -23.00
CA HIS A 3 14.37 -19.03 -22.34
C HIS A 3 14.40 -18.78 -20.82
N PRO A 4 15.04 -19.66 -20.02
CA PRO A 4 14.97 -19.65 -18.55
C PRO A 4 15.84 -18.58 -17.85
N ASN A 5 16.33 -17.56 -18.56
CA ASN A 5 17.20 -16.50 -18.01
C ASN A 5 16.66 -15.08 -18.23
N ASP A 6 15.43 -14.92 -18.68
CA ASP A 6 14.82 -13.60 -18.74
C ASP A 6 14.52 -13.11 -17.30
N PRO A 7 14.95 -11.88 -16.92
CA PRO A 7 14.50 -11.29 -15.66
C PRO A 7 12.97 -11.27 -15.66
N PRO A 8 12.31 -11.47 -14.49
CA PRO A 8 10.85 -11.44 -14.44
C PRO A 8 10.36 -10.14 -15.09
N PRO A 9 9.28 -10.20 -15.89
CA PRO A 9 8.81 -9.03 -16.63
C PRO A 9 8.65 -7.86 -15.66
N ALA A 10 9.26 -6.74 -16.02
CA ALA A 10 9.16 -5.50 -15.25
C ALA A 10 7.67 -5.15 -15.11
N VAL A 11 7.15 -5.28 -13.89
CA VAL A 11 5.84 -4.78 -13.51
C VAL A 11 5.94 -3.26 -13.45
N GLU A 12 6.06 -2.59 -14.59
CA GLU A 12 6.35 -1.15 -14.63
C GLU A 12 5.38 -0.29 -15.46
N ALA A 13 4.45 -0.87 -16.23
CA ALA A 13 3.44 -0.09 -16.96
C ALA A 13 1.99 -0.44 -16.61
N ASP A 14 1.63 -1.74 -16.65
CA ASP A 14 0.23 -2.17 -16.56
C ASP A 14 -0.46 -1.89 -15.21
N THR A 15 0.29 -1.81 -14.11
CA THR A 15 -0.31 -1.59 -12.79
C THR A 15 -0.80 -0.15 -12.61
N PHE A 16 -0.25 0.82 -13.36
CA PHE A 16 -0.57 2.24 -13.21
C PHE A 16 -1.68 2.74 -14.15
N ASP A 17 -1.80 2.20 -15.36
CA ASP A 17 -2.95 2.46 -16.23
C ASP A 17 -4.27 1.97 -15.60
N ARG A 18 -4.20 0.98 -14.71
CA ARG A 18 -5.33 0.49 -13.89
C ARG A 18 -5.79 1.50 -12.82
N PHE A 19 -5.02 2.55 -12.55
CA PHE A 19 -5.41 3.65 -11.66
C PHE A 19 -5.79 4.90 -12.47
N GLN A 20 -6.69 4.76 -13.45
CA GLN A 20 -7.25 5.92 -14.17
C GLN A 20 -7.75 6.96 -13.17
N ALA A 21 -7.09 8.12 -13.19
CA ALA A 21 -7.25 9.18 -12.20
C ALA A 21 -8.72 9.66 -12.12
N PRO A 22 -9.23 10.07 -10.93
CA PRO A 22 -8.51 10.42 -9.70
C PRO A 22 -8.20 9.23 -8.76
N VAL A 23 -7.07 9.35 -8.06
CA VAL A 23 -6.61 8.42 -7.03
C VAL A 23 -6.80 9.07 -5.66
N LEU A 24 -7.25 8.29 -4.68
CA LEU A 24 -7.21 8.65 -3.28
C LEU A 24 -5.85 8.22 -2.70
N LEU A 25 -5.07 9.20 -2.26
CA LEU A 25 -3.85 8.98 -1.49
C LEU A 25 -4.17 9.11 0.00
N VAL A 26 -3.94 8.03 0.75
CA VAL A 26 -4.01 8.07 2.21
C VAL A 26 -2.61 8.36 2.74
N THR A 27 -2.47 9.47 3.46
CA THR A 27 -1.18 9.94 3.98
C THR A 27 -1.22 10.03 5.51
N TYR A 28 -0.08 10.31 6.13
CA TYR A 28 -0.02 10.62 7.57
C TYR A 28 -0.72 11.94 7.94
N GLU A 29 -0.95 12.83 6.98
CA GLU A 29 -1.55 14.15 7.18
C GLU A 29 -3.02 14.19 6.75
N GLY A 30 -3.59 13.03 6.41
CA GLY A 30 -4.95 12.90 5.91
C GLY A 30 -5.03 12.46 4.44
N ASN A 31 -6.25 12.41 3.94
CA ASN A 31 -6.56 11.84 2.63
C ASN A 31 -6.57 12.92 1.54
N LYS A 32 -5.98 12.63 0.38
CA LYS A 32 -5.90 13.55 -0.76
C LYS A 32 -6.43 12.87 -2.02
N LYS A 33 -7.50 13.41 -2.61
CA LYS A 33 -7.99 13.01 -3.94
C LYS A 33 -7.23 13.82 -4.99
N VAL A 34 -6.42 13.15 -5.82
CA VAL A 34 -5.54 13.82 -6.79
C VAL A 34 -5.40 13.03 -8.07
N ASN A 35 -5.01 13.72 -9.14
CA ASN A 35 -4.54 13.07 -10.36
C ASN A 35 -3.02 12.95 -10.26
N ILE A 36 -2.48 11.76 -10.53
CA ILE A 36 -1.04 11.54 -10.61
C ILE A 36 -0.58 12.03 -12.00
N THR A 37 0.32 13.00 -12.02
CA THR A 37 0.86 13.59 -13.25
C THR A 37 2.27 13.10 -13.57
N GLY A 38 2.97 12.53 -12.59
CA GLY A 38 4.29 11.95 -12.76
C GLY A 38 4.78 11.21 -11.52
N ILE A 39 5.74 10.31 -11.72
CA ILE A 39 6.32 9.49 -10.66
C ILE A 39 7.84 9.65 -10.70
N GLU A 40 8.42 10.25 -9.67
CA GLU A 40 9.86 10.33 -9.50
C GLU A 40 10.35 9.27 -8.50
N LYS A 41 11.66 9.16 -8.30
CA LYS A 41 12.24 8.11 -7.43
C LYS A 41 11.66 8.17 -6.01
N PHE A 42 11.62 9.35 -5.41
CA PHE A 42 11.18 9.54 -4.02
C PHE A 42 9.89 10.34 -3.88
N ASP A 43 9.42 10.94 -4.98
CA ASP A 43 8.32 11.88 -4.99
C ASP A 43 7.23 11.46 -5.97
N LEU A 44 6.01 11.88 -5.69
CA LEU A 44 4.84 11.71 -6.53
C LEU A 44 4.38 13.09 -6.97
N LEU A 45 4.35 13.34 -8.27
CA LEU A 45 3.85 14.58 -8.85
C LEU A 45 2.35 14.43 -9.06
N THR A 46 1.59 15.39 -8.55
CA THR A 46 0.13 15.34 -8.59
C THR A 46 -0.47 16.68 -9.00
N SER A 47 -1.75 16.70 -9.35
CA SER A 47 -2.51 17.92 -9.62
C SER A 47 -2.54 18.91 -8.45
N ALA A 48 -2.24 18.47 -7.23
CA ALA A 48 -2.18 19.30 -6.02
C ALA A 48 -0.73 19.62 -5.59
N GLY A 49 0.26 19.29 -6.42
CA GLY A 49 1.68 19.48 -6.13
C GLY A 49 2.42 18.17 -5.84
N THR A 50 3.64 18.30 -5.33
CA THR A 50 4.55 17.18 -5.08
C THR A 50 4.36 16.58 -3.69
N ILE A 51 4.23 15.26 -3.61
CA ILE A 51 4.06 14.52 -2.36
C ILE A 51 5.21 13.50 -2.23
N PRO A 52 6.02 13.57 -1.16
CA PRO A 52 7.03 12.56 -0.88
C PRO A 52 6.38 11.18 -0.69
N LYS A 53 6.86 10.16 -1.41
CA LYS A 53 6.31 8.78 -1.31
C LYS A 53 6.38 8.22 0.10
N ILE A 54 7.37 8.65 0.90
CA ILE A 54 7.53 8.26 2.31
C ILE A 54 6.35 8.71 3.21
N ASN A 55 5.55 9.67 2.75
CA ASN A 55 4.38 10.16 3.46
C ASN A 55 3.10 9.41 3.07
N ILE A 56 3.14 8.59 2.02
CA ILE A 56 1.98 7.87 1.49
C ILE A 56 1.90 6.49 2.12
N VAL A 57 0.74 6.17 2.67
CA VAL A 57 0.50 4.93 3.41
C VAL A 57 -0.04 3.85 2.47
N PHE A 58 -1.12 4.16 1.77
CA PHE A 58 -1.64 3.38 0.65
C PHE A 58 -2.39 4.30 -0.32
N SER A 59 -2.67 3.79 -1.51
CA SER A 59 -3.47 4.47 -2.53
C SER A 59 -4.48 3.53 -3.17
N LEU A 60 -5.57 4.11 -3.66
CA LEU A 60 -6.67 3.40 -4.31
C LEU A 60 -7.35 4.34 -5.30
N LEU A 61 -8.14 3.79 -6.22
CA LEU A 61 -9.05 4.60 -7.03
C LEU A 61 -10.00 5.40 -6.14
N ALA A 62 -10.31 6.64 -6.53
CA ALA A 62 -11.11 7.52 -5.67
C ALA A 62 -12.55 7.03 -5.45
N ASP A 63 -13.14 6.34 -6.44
CA ASP A 63 -14.47 5.73 -6.37
C ASP A 63 -14.47 4.42 -5.54
N ALA A 64 -13.31 3.79 -5.40
CA ALA A 64 -13.14 2.60 -4.58
C ALA A 64 -13.28 2.89 -3.08
N ALA A 65 -12.98 4.12 -2.65
CA ALA A 65 -12.97 4.50 -1.23
C ALA A 65 -14.33 4.28 -0.56
N ASP A 66 -15.41 4.66 -1.23
CA ASP A 66 -16.77 4.50 -0.71
C ASP A 66 -17.19 3.01 -0.68
N LYS A 67 -16.60 2.19 -1.56
CA LYS A 67 -16.84 0.75 -1.67
C LYS A 67 -16.07 -0.07 -0.63
N LEU A 68 -15.01 0.48 -0.05
CA LEU A 68 -14.20 -0.23 0.95
C LEU A 68 -14.95 -0.42 2.28
N GLY A 69 -15.82 0.50 2.68
CA GLY A 69 -16.62 0.39 3.91
C GLY A 69 -15.81 -0.12 5.11
N ALA A 70 -16.34 -1.12 5.84
CA ALA A 70 -15.67 -1.74 6.99
C ALA A 70 -14.35 -2.49 6.67
N ALA A 71 -14.01 -2.73 5.40
CA ALA A 71 -12.71 -3.30 5.03
C ALA A 71 -11.55 -2.33 5.23
N LEU A 72 -11.86 -1.04 5.39
CA LEU A 72 -10.96 0.00 5.84
C LEU A 72 -11.48 0.54 7.18
N TYR A 73 -10.78 0.24 8.26
CA TYR A 73 -11.11 0.81 9.57
C TYR A 73 -9.85 1.31 10.26
N MET A 74 -10.04 2.15 11.28
CA MET A 74 -8.95 2.71 12.07
C MET A 74 -8.77 1.91 13.36
N ASN A 75 -7.56 1.44 13.61
CA ASN A 75 -7.13 0.96 14.92
C ASN A 75 -6.61 2.15 15.74
N ARG A 76 -7.45 2.63 16.67
CA ARG A 76 -7.15 3.82 17.51
C ARG A 76 -5.91 3.64 18.37
N GLU A 77 -5.68 2.45 18.92
CA GLU A 77 -4.48 2.18 19.73
C GLU A 77 -3.19 2.36 18.92
N ILE A 78 -3.21 2.07 17.61
CA ILE A 78 -2.06 2.26 16.74
C ILE A 78 -1.97 3.71 16.23
N GLU A 79 -3.11 4.34 15.98
CA GLU A 79 -3.18 5.76 15.62
C GLU A 79 -2.56 6.64 16.70
N GLU A 80 -2.90 6.41 17.98
CA GLU A 80 -2.38 7.13 19.15
C GLU A 80 -0.87 6.99 19.35
N LEU A 81 -0.24 5.98 18.74
CA LEU A 81 1.22 5.81 18.77
C LEU A 81 1.95 6.73 17.78
N GLU A 82 1.23 7.42 16.89
CA GLU A 82 1.74 8.38 15.90
C GLU A 82 2.96 7.84 15.13
N LEU A 83 2.89 6.61 14.61
CA LEU A 83 4.04 5.86 14.12
C LEU A 83 4.57 6.29 12.73
N ARG A 84 4.64 7.59 12.43
CA ARG A 84 5.08 8.12 11.13
C ARG A 84 6.38 7.47 10.66
N THR A 85 6.44 7.09 9.39
CA THR A 85 7.64 6.44 8.85
C THR A 85 8.81 7.43 8.85
N HIS A 86 9.84 7.11 9.65
CA HIS A 86 11.07 7.88 9.65
C HIS A 86 11.80 7.76 8.31
N ARG A 87 12.41 8.86 7.82
CA ARG A 87 13.16 8.88 6.55
C ARG A 87 14.29 7.84 6.55
N ASP A 88 15.12 7.84 7.58
CA ASP A 88 16.13 6.80 7.84
C ASP A 88 15.47 5.43 8.13
N PRO A 89 15.69 4.40 7.29
CA PRO A 89 15.17 3.05 7.49
C PRO A 89 15.54 2.42 8.84
N LYS A 90 16.73 2.71 9.39
CA LYS A 90 17.22 2.10 10.63
C LYS A 90 16.45 2.56 11.87
N LYS A 91 15.86 3.75 11.80
CA LYS A 91 15.06 4.35 12.90
C LYS A 91 13.58 3.97 12.84
N ARG A 92 13.15 3.27 11.78
CA ARG A 92 11.75 2.85 11.64
C ARG A 92 11.46 1.71 12.63
N LYS A 93 10.41 1.84 13.45
CA LYS A 93 9.93 0.73 14.28
C LYS A 93 9.74 -0.52 13.40
N LYS A 94 10.24 -1.67 13.83
CA LYS A 94 10.20 -2.91 13.03
C LYS A 94 8.77 -3.36 12.79
N VAL A 95 8.53 -3.96 11.63
CA VAL A 95 7.25 -4.60 11.31
C VAL A 95 7.06 -5.80 12.25
N ARG A 96 5.88 -5.92 12.86
CA ARG A 96 5.49 -7.08 13.68
C ARG A 96 4.84 -8.14 12.78
N GLY A 97 5.09 -9.43 13.04
CA GLY A 97 4.51 -10.52 12.21
C GLY A 97 5.21 -10.76 10.87
N VAL A 98 6.52 -10.48 10.78
CA VAL A 98 7.28 -10.56 9.51
C VAL A 98 7.26 -11.98 8.93
N ARG A 99 6.44 -12.17 7.89
CA ARG A 99 6.64 -13.24 6.91
C ARG A 99 7.07 -12.61 5.59
N PRO A 100 8.00 -13.23 4.84
CA PRO A 100 8.33 -12.77 3.50
C PRO A 100 7.07 -12.62 2.65
N MET A 101 6.98 -11.57 1.79
CA MET A 101 5.82 -11.35 0.92
C MET A 101 5.41 -12.61 0.14
N ARG A 102 6.39 -13.37 -0.37
CA ARG A 102 6.19 -14.68 -1.02
C ARG A 102 5.40 -15.71 -0.22
N LYS A 103 5.36 -15.61 1.11
CA LYS A 103 4.62 -16.53 1.99
C LYS A 103 3.20 -16.04 2.34
N ILE A 104 2.89 -14.78 2.02
CA ILE A 104 1.59 -14.15 2.29
C ILE A 104 0.82 -13.78 1.02
N ALA A 105 1.50 -13.64 -0.12
CA ALA A 105 0.85 -13.42 -1.41
C ALA A 105 -0.13 -14.58 -1.71
N GLY A 106 -1.32 -14.22 -2.19
CA GLY A 106 -2.41 -15.16 -2.43
C GLY A 106 -3.17 -15.63 -1.18
N LYS A 107 -2.81 -15.19 0.03
CA LYS A 107 -3.55 -15.51 1.27
C LYS A 107 -4.33 -14.30 1.76
N LYS A 108 -5.45 -14.56 2.43
CA LYS A 108 -6.17 -13.52 3.18
C LYS A 108 -5.30 -13.05 4.35
N VAL A 109 -5.07 -11.75 4.42
CA VAL A 109 -4.28 -11.11 5.47
C VAL A 109 -4.99 -9.88 6.01
N LYS A 110 -4.63 -9.56 7.25
CA LYS A 110 -4.86 -8.26 7.89
C LYS A 110 -3.55 -7.48 7.84
N VAL A 111 -3.55 -6.33 7.20
CA VAL A 111 -2.42 -5.39 7.17
C VAL A 111 -2.76 -4.21 8.05
N THR A 112 -2.01 -4.01 9.12
CA THR A 112 -2.11 -2.82 9.97
C THR A 112 -1.03 -1.82 9.55
N MET A 113 -1.46 -0.61 9.22
CA MET A 113 -0.60 0.50 8.82
C MET A 113 -0.16 1.30 10.05
N ARG A 114 0.94 2.03 9.91
CA ARG A 114 1.51 2.89 10.94
C ARG A 114 0.63 4.05 11.38
N ASN A 115 -0.25 4.53 10.49
CA ASN A 115 -1.23 5.57 10.82
C ASN A 115 -2.52 4.99 11.42
N GLY A 116 -2.53 3.72 11.83
CA GLY A 116 -3.68 3.05 12.42
C GLY A 116 -4.65 2.41 11.42
N HIS A 117 -4.63 2.76 10.14
CA HIS A 117 -5.52 2.13 9.16
C HIS A 117 -5.25 0.64 9.05
N VAL A 118 -6.31 -0.15 8.93
CA VAL A 118 -6.23 -1.59 8.76
C VAL A 118 -6.95 -1.99 7.49
N LEU A 119 -6.29 -2.82 6.69
CA LEU A 119 -6.79 -3.39 5.43
C LEU A 119 -6.94 -4.91 5.57
N TYR A 120 -8.09 -5.44 5.18
CA TYR A 120 -8.34 -6.89 5.07
C TYR A 120 -8.49 -7.31 3.61
N GLY A 121 -7.71 -8.28 3.17
CA GLY A 121 -7.72 -8.67 1.76
C GLY A 121 -6.57 -9.59 1.38
N THR A 122 -6.31 -9.72 0.08
CA THR A 122 -5.34 -10.67 -0.47
C THR A 122 -4.24 -9.95 -1.23
N PRO A 123 -2.96 -10.01 -0.82
CA PRO A 123 -1.86 -9.43 -1.57
C PRO A 123 -1.65 -10.20 -2.88
N MET A 124 -1.54 -9.48 -3.99
CA MET A 124 -1.50 -10.07 -5.34
C MET A 124 -0.09 -9.95 -5.95
N GLU A 125 0.34 -8.71 -6.21
CA GLU A 125 1.66 -8.40 -6.79
C GLU A 125 2.50 -7.65 -5.78
N TYR A 126 3.82 -7.81 -5.80
CA TYR A 126 4.70 -7.09 -4.87
C TYR A 126 6.11 -6.89 -5.40
N ASN A 127 6.75 -5.84 -4.92
CA ASN A 127 8.17 -5.58 -5.10
C ASN A 127 8.81 -5.20 -3.74
N GLN A 128 10.03 -4.66 -3.78
CA GLN A 128 10.75 -4.26 -2.57
C GLN A 128 10.12 -3.06 -1.83
N PHE A 129 9.34 -2.22 -2.51
CA PHE A 129 8.82 -0.96 -1.97
C PHE A 129 7.31 -0.97 -1.69
N ASN A 130 6.53 -1.68 -2.50
CA ASN A 130 5.08 -1.72 -2.43
C ASN A 130 4.53 -3.10 -2.81
N PHE A 131 3.23 -3.28 -2.59
CA PHE A 131 2.47 -4.43 -3.06
C PHE A 131 1.04 -3.99 -3.35
N THR A 132 0.41 -4.65 -4.31
CA THR A 132 -1.02 -4.51 -4.56
C THR A 132 -1.79 -5.53 -3.76
N MET A 133 -2.98 -5.15 -3.31
CA MET A 133 -3.83 -5.95 -2.48
C MET A 133 -5.27 -5.84 -2.98
N GLN A 134 -5.89 -6.99 -3.20
CA GLN A 134 -7.31 -7.10 -3.48
C GLN A 134 -8.05 -6.96 -2.15
N VAL A 135 -8.74 -5.83 -1.95
CA VAL A 135 -9.55 -5.55 -0.77
C VAL A 135 -11.00 -5.52 -1.23
N ARG A 136 -11.76 -6.56 -0.89
CA ARG A 136 -13.05 -6.87 -1.54
C ARG A 136 -12.86 -6.97 -3.06
N GLU A 137 -13.51 -6.11 -3.84
CA GLU A 137 -13.44 -6.05 -5.30
C GLU A 137 -12.56 -4.89 -5.80
N GLN A 138 -11.83 -4.23 -4.89
CA GLN A 138 -11.03 -3.05 -5.21
C GLN A 138 -9.54 -3.32 -5.09
N LEU A 139 -8.75 -2.71 -5.98
CA LEU A 139 -7.30 -2.79 -5.94
C LEU A 139 -6.73 -1.64 -5.08
N VAL A 140 -5.92 -2.00 -4.09
CA VAL A 140 -5.23 -1.06 -3.20
C VAL A 140 -3.73 -1.24 -3.36
N LEU A 141 -3.00 -0.16 -3.64
CA LEU A 141 -1.53 -0.13 -3.63
C LEU A 141 -1.03 0.24 -2.24
N VAL A 142 -0.37 -0.69 -1.57
CA VAL A 142 0.13 -0.51 -0.20
C VAL A 142 1.63 -0.26 -0.21
N TYR A 143 2.07 0.79 0.47
CA TYR A 143 3.49 1.11 0.59
C TYR A 143 4.10 0.39 1.80
N ARG A 144 5.10 -0.46 1.55
CA ARG A 144 5.69 -1.34 2.58
C ARG A 144 6.33 -0.58 3.72
N HIS A 145 6.84 0.62 3.46
CA HIS A 145 7.45 1.45 4.49
C HIS A 145 6.42 1.92 5.55
N ALA A 146 5.14 1.95 5.20
CA ALA A 146 4.05 2.39 6.05
C ALA A 146 3.35 1.23 6.79
N VAL A 147 3.69 -0.02 6.47
CA VAL A 147 3.17 -1.19 7.17
C VAL A 147 3.77 -1.27 8.58
N TYR A 148 2.91 -1.55 9.56
CA TYR A 148 3.27 -1.80 10.95
C TYR A 148 3.20 -3.29 11.30
N ALA A 149 2.14 -3.98 10.88
CA ALA A 149 1.98 -5.41 11.14
C ALA A 149 1.24 -6.12 9.99
N VAL A 150 1.53 -7.42 9.82
CA VAL A 150 0.81 -8.30 8.90
C VAL A 150 0.47 -9.60 9.60
N GLU A 151 -0.80 -10.01 9.53
CA GLU A 151 -1.32 -11.23 10.12
C GLU A 151 -2.04 -12.04 9.04
N ILE A 152 -1.78 -13.35 8.95
CA ILE A 152 -2.56 -14.24 8.08
C ILE A 152 -3.87 -14.52 8.80
N VAL A 153 -4.99 -14.32 8.12
CA VAL A 153 -6.30 -14.72 8.62
C VAL A 153 -6.44 -16.19 8.26
N GLU A 154 -6.33 -17.09 9.25
CA GLU A 154 -6.63 -18.50 9.05
C GLU A 154 -8.12 -18.63 8.78
N GLU A 155 -8.49 -19.26 7.66
CA GLU A 155 -9.88 -19.65 7.41
C GLU A 155 -10.20 -20.78 8.39
N SER A 156 -11.10 -20.50 9.33
CA SER A 156 -11.70 -21.48 10.24
C SER A 156 -12.68 -22.37 9.49
#